data_AF-A0A951CIY7-F1
#
_entry.id   AF-A0A951CIY7-F1
#
_cell.length_a   1.000
_cell.length_b   1.000
_cell.length_c   1.000
_cell.angle_alpha   90.00
_cell.angle_beta   90.00
_cell.angle_gamma   90.00
#
_symmetry.space_group_name_H-M   'P 1'
#
loop_
_entity.id
_entity.type
_entity.pdbx_description
1 polymer ?
#
loop_
_entity_poly.entity_id
_entity_poly.type
_entity_poly.pdbx_seq_one_letter_code
_entity_poly.pdbx_strand_id
1 'polypeptide(L)'
;MAKSVNFGLFYGMSDFGLAQRLEISRAEAKEITTAYFARFPEVRAYIERTIAEGRRNGYVSTILGRRRYMPGLVSGNYMLRAAAEREATNAPLQGSAADLMKLAMVRIDRTLEDARLDAVMLLQIHDELIFEVRRSDLPEAAKLVRDHMEQAILLSVPLEVTLKSGRNWYDVESLDAEALERV
;
A
#
# COMPACT_ATOMS: atom_id res chain seq x y z
N MET A 1 0.35 4.12 18.49
CA MET A 1 -0.33 2.85 18.83
C MET A 1 -1.38 2.45 17.80
N ALA A 2 -2.36 3.31 17.47
CA ALA A 2 -3.44 2.98 16.52
C ALA A 2 -2.95 2.48 15.15
N LYS A 3 -1.93 3.12 14.56
CA LYS A 3 -1.30 2.69 13.29
C LYS A 3 -0.78 1.25 13.37
N SER A 4 -0.02 0.93 14.42
CA SER A 4 0.58 -0.40 14.63
C SER A 4 -0.47 -1.48 14.88
N VAL A 5 -1.54 -1.16 15.62
CA VAL A 5 -2.69 -2.06 15.85
C VAL A 5 -3.43 -2.31 14.54
N ASN A 6 -3.77 -1.26 13.80
CA ASN A 6 -4.53 -1.35 12.56
C ASN A 6 -3.78 -2.21 11.52
N PHE A 7 -2.50 -1.91 11.27
CA PHE A 7 -1.70 -2.73 10.36
C PHE A 7 -1.48 -4.13 10.90
N GLY A 8 -1.17 -4.30 12.19
CA GLY A 8 -0.97 -5.63 12.78
C GLY A 8 -2.19 -6.53 12.62
N LEU A 9 -3.36 -6.07 13.08
CA LEU A 9 -4.59 -6.85 13.04
C LEU A 9 -5.10 -7.08 11.63
N PHE A 10 -5.00 -6.10 10.73
CA PHE A 10 -5.36 -6.27 9.32
C PHE A 10 -4.48 -7.32 8.63
N TYR A 11 -3.19 -7.39 8.98
CA TYR A 11 -2.24 -8.35 8.42
C TYR A 11 -2.23 -9.71 9.14
N GLY A 12 -3.28 -10.03 9.90
CA GLY A 12 -3.45 -11.35 10.53
C GLY A 12 -2.51 -11.60 11.71
N MET A 13 -2.08 -10.56 12.41
CA MET A 13 -1.34 -10.69 13.66
C MET A 13 -2.21 -11.35 14.73
N SER A 14 -1.65 -12.33 15.45
CA SER A 14 -2.31 -12.96 16.58
C SER A 14 -2.29 -12.07 17.82
N ASP A 15 -3.20 -12.32 18.76
CA ASP A 15 -3.21 -11.66 20.09
C ASP A 15 -1.84 -11.72 20.77
N PHE A 16 -1.10 -12.83 20.57
CA PHE A 16 0.26 -12.99 21.07
C PHE A 16 1.25 -12.01 20.41
N GLY A 17 1.23 -11.92 19.07
CA GLY A 17 2.07 -10.97 18.35
C GLY A 17 1.74 -9.52 18.68
N LEU A 18 0.46 -9.22 18.91
CA LEU A 18 0.01 -7.90 19.32
C LEU A 18 0.50 -7.56 20.74
N ALA A 19 0.35 -8.49 21.69
CA ALA A 19 0.82 -8.34 23.06
C ALA A 19 2.33 -8.02 23.11
N GLN A 20 3.13 -8.77 22.34
CA GLN A 20 4.58 -8.55 22.27
C GLN A 20 4.94 -7.19 21.67
N ARG A 21 4.25 -6.76 20.61
CA ARG A 21 4.54 -5.50 19.91
C ARG A 21 4.14 -4.26 20.71
N LEU A 22 3.12 -4.38 21.55
CA LEU A 22 2.63 -3.29 22.39
C LEU A 22 3.16 -3.35 23.82
N GLU A 23 3.91 -4.40 24.18
CA GLU A 23 4.41 -4.66 25.53
C GLU A 23 3.27 -4.71 26.57
N ILE A 24 2.15 -5.35 26.22
CA ILE A 24 0.95 -5.52 27.06
C ILE A 24 0.65 -7.00 27.36
N SER A 25 -0.28 -7.25 28.28
CA SER A 25 -0.72 -8.61 28.55
C SER A 25 -1.52 -9.22 27.38
N ARG A 26 -1.57 -10.56 27.32
CA ARG A 26 -2.39 -11.27 26.33
C ARG A 26 -3.89 -11.00 26.50
N ALA A 27 -4.34 -10.71 27.72
CA ALA A 27 -5.74 -10.38 28.00
C ALA A 27 -6.10 -9.03 27.37
N GLU A 28 -5.28 -8.00 27.60
CA GLU A 28 -5.47 -6.67 26.99
C GLU A 28 -5.39 -6.73 25.47
N ALA A 29 -4.43 -7.48 24.90
CA ALA A 29 -4.32 -7.66 23.46
C ALA A 29 -5.58 -8.31 22.85
N LYS A 30 -6.19 -9.28 23.55
CA LYS A 30 -7.43 -9.92 23.13
C LYS A 30 -8.63 -8.96 23.20
N GLU A 31 -8.70 -8.13 24.23
CA GLU A 31 -9.74 -7.09 24.35
C GLU A 31 -9.64 -6.08 23.20
N ILE A 32 -8.43 -5.60 22.90
CA ILE A 32 -8.17 -4.69 21.76
C ILE A 32 -8.57 -5.34 20.44
N THR A 33 -8.19 -6.60 20.23
CA THR A 33 -8.51 -7.35 19.01
C THR A 33 -10.02 -7.51 18.84
N THR A 34 -10.72 -7.85 19.93
CA THR A 34 -12.17 -8.02 19.94
C THR A 34 -12.87 -6.70 19.65
N ALA A 35 -12.48 -5.61 20.32
CA ALA A 35 -13.03 -4.28 20.10
C ALA A 35 -12.79 -3.78 18.66
N TYR A 36 -11.60 -4.04 18.11
CA TYR A 36 -11.26 -3.68 16.73
C TYR A 36 -12.18 -4.36 15.72
N PHE A 37 -12.34 -5.68 15.78
CA PHE A 37 -13.19 -6.40 14.83
C PHE A 37 -14.69 -6.17 15.06
N ALA A 38 -15.11 -5.83 16.29
CA ALA A 38 -16.47 -5.36 16.55
C ALA A 38 -16.74 -4.00 15.88
N ARG A 39 -15.74 -3.12 15.86
CA ARG A 39 -15.83 -1.80 15.20
C ARG A 39 -15.72 -1.90 13.68
N PHE A 40 -14.91 -2.83 13.15
CA PHE A 40 -14.62 -3.00 11.73
C PHE A 40 -14.92 -4.44 11.27
N PRO A 41 -16.20 -4.88 11.28
CA PRO A 41 -16.57 -6.26 10.95
C PRO A 41 -16.19 -6.66 9.52
N GLU A 42 -16.22 -5.72 8.58
CA GLU A 42 -15.86 -5.95 7.17
C GLU A 42 -14.39 -6.34 6.98
N VAL A 43 -13.49 -5.93 7.88
CA VAL A 43 -12.08 -6.33 7.83
C VAL A 43 -11.95 -7.82 8.10
N ARG A 44 -12.64 -8.32 9.13
CA ARG A 44 -12.69 -9.75 9.44
C ARG A 44 -13.33 -10.53 8.29
N ALA A 45 -14.45 -10.04 7.77
CA ALA A 45 -15.13 -10.68 6.63
C ALA A 45 -14.22 -10.77 5.38
N TYR A 46 -13.44 -9.72 5.11
CA TYR A 46 -12.45 -9.71 4.04
C TYR A 46 -11.34 -10.77 4.25
N ILE A 47 -10.77 -10.84 5.45
CA ILE A 47 -9.73 -11.82 5.80
C ILE A 47 -10.25 -13.25 5.59
N GLU A 48 -11.40 -13.57 6.17
CA GLU A 48 -12.02 -14.90 6.11
C GLU A 48 -12.36 -15.28 4.66
N ARG A 49 -12.93 -14.34 3.88
CA ARG A 49 -13.24 -14.55 2.46
C ARG A 49 -11.99 -14.82 1.63
N THR A 50 -10.91 -14.05 1.84
CA THR A 50 -9.66 -14.17 1.08
C THR A 50 -8.98 -15.51 1.34
N ILE A 51 -8.94 -15.97 2.60
CA ILE A 51 -8.41 -17.29 2.96
C ILE A 51 -9.26 -18.39 2.34
N ALA A 52 -10.60 -18.26 2.41
CA ALA A 52 -11.51 -19.24 1.83
C ALA A 52 -11.36 -19.33 0.30
N GLU A 53 -11.20 -18.19 -0.38
CA GLU A 53 -10.90 -18.15 -1.81
C GLU A 53 -9.55 -18.82 -2.13
N GLY A 54 -8.51 -18.48 -1.36
CA GLY A 54 -7.19 -19.10 -1.51
C GLY A 54 -7.22 -20.62 -1.37
N ARG A 55 -8.00 -21.16 -0.42
CA ARG A 55 -8.18 -22.61 -0.24
C ARG A 55 -8.97 -23.25 -1.38
N ARG A 56 -10.01 -22.59 -1.90
CA ARG A 56 -10.82 -23.12 -3.01
C ARG A 56 -10.07 -23.11 -4.34
N ASN A 57 -9.38 -22.01 -4.64
CA ASN A 57 -8.76 -21.78 -5.94
C ASN A 57 -7.30 -22.24 -6.00
N GLY A 58 -6.65 -22.44 -4.85
CA GLY A 58 -5.21 -22.71 -4.74
C GLY A 58 -4.33 -21.45 -4.88
N TYR A 59 -4.93 -20.28 -5.06
CA TYR A 59 -4.24 -18.99 -5.17
C TYR A 59 -5.12 -17.84 -4.67
N VAL A 60 -4.48 -16.72 -4.37
CA VAL A 60 -5.13 -15.41 -4.19
C VAL A 60 -4.68 -14.45 -5.29
N SER A 61 -5.42 -13.39 -5.57
CA SER A 61 -5.09 -12.42 -6.62
C SER A 61 -5.16 -10.97 -6.18
N THR A 62 -4.38 -10.12 -6.84
CA THR A 62 -4.49 -8.65 -6.74
C THR A 62 -5.75 -8.14 -7.43
N ILE A 63 -6.07 -6.84 -7.25
CA ILE A 63 -7.20 -6.18 -7.93
C ILE A 63 -7.09 -6.27 -9.46
N LEU A 64 -5.86 -6.29 -10.00
CA LEU A 64 -5.61 -6.46 -11.44
C LEU A 64 -5.52 -7.93 -11.88
N GLY A 65 -5.82 -8.89 -10.99
CA GLY A 65 -5.90 -10.31 -11.32
C GLY A 65 -4.56 -11.05 -11.30
N ARG A 66 -3.46 -10.43 -10.88
CA ARG A 66 -2.16 -11.10 -10.73
C ARG A 66 -2.23 -12.11 -9.58
N ARG A 67 -1.87 -13.37 -9.84
CA ARG A 67 -2.07 -14.50 -8.91
C ARG A 67 -0.81 -14.82 -8.11
N ARG A 68 -1.01 -15.25 -6.86
CA ARG A 68 0.01 -15.89 -6.02
C ARG A 68 -0.54 -17.21 -5.51
N TYR A 69 0.12 -18.31 -5.88
CA TYR A 69 -0.28 -19.67 -5.48
C TYR A 69 0.04 -19.93 -4.02
N MET A 70 -0.90 -20.55 -3.31
CA MET A 70 -0.88 -20.70 -1.85
C MET A 70 -1.02 -22.17 -1.42
N PRO A 71 -0.09 -23.07 -1.79
CA PRO A 71 -0.20 -24.50 -1.45
C PRO A 71 -0.21 -24.75 0.07
N GLY A 72 0.38 -23.85 0.86
CA GLY A 72 0.42 -23.94 2.32
C GLY A 72 -0.95 -23.86 2.99
N LEU A 73 -1.98 -23.31 2.33
CA LEU A 73 -3.32 -23.15 2.91
C LEU A 73 -4.04 -24.47 3.20
N VAL A 74 -3.67 -25.55 2.50
CA VAL A 74 -4.24 -26.90 2.68
C VAL A 74 -3.27 -27.84 3.42
N SER A 75 -2.13 -27.33 3.90
CA SER A 75 -1.16 -28.12 4.65
C SER A 75 -1.78 -28.68 5.94
N GLY A 76 -1.51 -29.94 6.24
CA GLY A 76 -1.86 -30.54 7.54
C GLY A 76 -1.06 -29.93 8.71
N ASN A 77 0.15 -29.45 8.45
CA ASN A 77 1.00 -28.78 9.44
C ASN A 77 0.42 -27.40 9.81
N TYR A 78 0.05 -27.23 11.08
CA TYR A 78 -0.56 -26.01 11.61
C TYR A 78 0.30 -24.76 11.41
N MET A 79 1.61 -24.84 11.63
CA MET A 79 2.51 -23.69 11.51
C MET A 79 2.62 -23.21 10.06
N LEU A 80 2.75 -24.14 9.11
CA LEU A 80 2.76 -23.83 7.68
C LEU A 80 1.43 -23.22 7.23
N ARG A 81 0.31 -23.80 7.68
CA ARG A 81 -1.02 -23.30 7.34
C ARG A 81 -1.27 -21.90 7.90
N ALA A 82 -0.93 -21.65 9.16
CA ALA A 82 -1.05 -20.34 9.78
C ALA A 82 -0.15 -19.27 9.11
N ALA A 83 1.04 -19.66 8.64
CA ALA A 83 1.89 -18.77 7.85
C ALA A 83 1.26 -18.45 6.49
N ALA A 84 0.75 -19.46 5.79
CA ALA A 84 0.08 -19.30 4.51
C ALA A 84 -1.20 -18.46 4.61
N GLU A 85 -1.95 -18.55 5.71
CA GLU A 85 -3.13 -17.71 5.96
C GLU A 85 -2.75 -16.23 6.06
N ARG A 86 -1.69 -15.90 6.81
CA ARG A 86 -1.15 -14.51 6.88
C ARG A 86 -0.64 -14.05 5.52
N GLU A 87 -0.01 -14.92 4.76
CA GLU A 87 0.46 -14.60 3.42
C GLU A 87 -0.71 -14.34 2.45
N ALA A 88 -1.76 -15.16 2.53
CA ALA A 88 -2.97 -15.04 1.73
C ALA A 88 -3.72 -13.74 1.99
N THR A 89 -3.76 -13.24 3.23
CA THR A 89 -4.36 -11.95 3.54
C THR A 89 -3.52 -10.78 3.04
N ASN A 90 -2.19 -10.89 3.13
CA ASN A 90 -1.28 -9.78 2.86
C ASN A 90 -0.98 -9.61 1.36
N ALA A 91 -0.85 -10.71 0.63
CA ALA A 91 -0.41 -10.70 -0.76
C ALA A 91 -1.36 -9.92 -1.70
N PRO A 92 -2.70 -10.06 -1.62
CA PRO A 92 -3.61 -9.25 -2.43
C PRO A 92 -3.46 -7.76 -2.15
N LEU A 93 -3.33 -7.35 -0.89
CA LEU A 93 -3.24 -5.93 -0.51
C LEU A 93 -1.92 -5.31 -1.01
N GLN A 94 -0.79 -5.89 -0.62
CA GLN A 94 0.53 -5.38 -1.00
C GLN A 94 0.77 -5.52 -2.51
N GLY A 95 0.33 -6.63 -3.09
CA GLY A 95 0.42 -6.87 -4.52
C GLY A 95 -0.39 -5.85 -5.32
N SER A 96 -1.59 -5.50 -4.85
CA SER A 96 -2.41 -4.47 -5.50
C SER A 96 -1.78 -3.09 -5.35
N ALA A 97 -1.27 -2.71 -4.18
CA ALA A 97 -0.55 -1.44 -4.02
C ALA A 97 0.66 -1.35 -4.99
N ALA A 98 1.42 -2.44 -5.14
CA ALA A 98 2.52 -2.50 -6.10
C ALA A 98 2.03 -2.44 -7.56
N ASP A 99 0.88 -3.02 -7.87
CA ASP A 99 0.28 -2.95 -9.21
C ASP A 99 -0.13 -1.51 -9.56
N LEU A 100 -0.79 -0.82 -8.62
CA LEU A 100 -1.17 0.59 -8.77
C LEU A 100 0.04 1.48 -8.98
N MET A 101 1.08 1.31 -8.14
CA MET A 101 2.32 2.08 -8.26
C MET A 101 2.97 1.88 -9.62
N LYS A 102 3.11 0.63 -10.08
CA LYS A 102 3.70 0.33 -11.39
C LYS A 102 2.89 0.92 -12.55
N LEU A 103 1.57 0.88 -12.45
CA LEU A 103 0.69 1.48 -13.46
C LEU A 103 0.87 3.01 -13.51
N ALA A 104 0.96 3.66 -12.35
CA ALA A 104 1.27 5.09 -12.27
C ALA A 104 2.65 5.38 -12.88
N MET A 105 3.67 4.60 -12.52
CA MET A 105 5.05 4.79 -13.02
C MET A 105 5.12 4.74 -14.54
N VAL A 106 4.53 3.72 -15.17
CA VAL A 106 4.53 3.58 -16.64
C VAL A 106 3.78 4.72 -17.32
N ARG A 107 2.68 5.21 -16.72
CA ARG A 107 1.92 6.33 -17.28
C ARG A 107 2.69 7.64 -17.17
N ILE A 108 3.29 7.91 -16.01
CA ILE A 108 4.10 9.11 -15.75
C ILE A 108 5.28 9.16 -16.70
N ASP A 109 6.05 8.09 -16.80
CA ASP A 109 7.23 8.01 -17.67
C ASP A 109 6.89 8.39 -19.12
N ARG A 110 5.83 7.77 -19.65
CA ARG A 110 5.33 8.08 -21.00
C ARG A 110 4.86 9.52 -21.15
N THR A 111 4.12 10.06 -20.19
CA THR A 111 3.55 11.41 -20.34
C THR A 111 4.58 12.52 -20.10
N LEU A 112 5.61 12.27 -19.29
CA LEU A 112 6.78 13.16 -19.22
C LEU A 112 7.51 13.24 -20.57
N GLU A 113 7.70 12.09 -21.23
CA GLU A 113 8.30 12.02 -22.58
C GLU A 113 7.43 12.73 -23.63
N ASP A 114 6.13 12.44 -23.66
CA ASP A 114 5.18 13.04 -24.60
C ASP A 114 5.09 14.58 -24.43
N ALA A 115 5.15 15.07 -23.18
CA ALA A 115 5.16 16.50 -22.85
C ALA A 115 6.54 17.16 -23.02
N ARG A 116 7.60 16.38 -23.26
CA ARG A 116 9.00 16.85 -23.38
C ARG A 116 9.50 17.60 -22.14
N LEU A 117 9.06 17.16 -20.96
CA LEU A 117 9.52 17.73 -19.69
C LEU A 117 10.87 17.11 -19.33
N ASP A 118 11.81 17.94 -18.86
CA ASP A 118 13.09 17.49 -18.34
C ASP A 118 12.92 17.04 -16.89
N ALA A 119 12.30 15.87 -16.75
CA ALA A 119 12.01 15.21 -15.49
C ALA A 119 12.28 13.71 -15.62
N VAL A 120 13.06 13.15 -14.71
CA VAL A 120 13.44 11.73 -14.72
C VAL A 120 13.06 11.09 -13.39
N MET A 121 12.34 9.97 -13.46
CA MET A 121 12.08 9.14 -12.28
C MET A 121 13.36 8.42 -11.87
N LEU A 122 13.87 8.72 -10.68
CA LEU A 122 15.11 8.13 -10.16
C LEU A 122 14.88 6.84 -9.39
N LEU A 123 13.94 6.86 -8.46
CA LEU A 123 13.74 5.80 -7.48
C LEU A 123 12.27 5.64 -7.10
N GLN A 124 11.91 4.41 -6.75
CA GLN A 124 10.65 4.09 -6.08
C GLN A 124 10.97 3.48 -4.72
N ILE A 125 10.38 4.05 -3.66
CA ILE A 125 10.59 3.62 -2.28
C ILE A 125 9.22 3.42 -1.65
N HIS A 126 8.76 2.16 -1.61
CA HIS A 126 7.42 1.82 -1.13
C HIS A 126 6.30 2.57 -1.87
N ASP A 127 5.71 3.59 -1.25
CA ASP A 127 4.65 4.43 -1.78
C ASP A 127 5.15 5.78 -2.33
N GLU A 128 6.46 6.00 -2.32
CA GLU A 128 7.11 7.24 -2.79
C GLU A 128 7.80 7.04 -4.15
N LEU A 129 7.69 8.06 -5.01
CA LEU A 129 8.43 8.18 -6.26
C LEU A 129 9.33 9.42 -6.19
N ILE A 130 10.62 9.24 -6.45
CA ILE A 130 11.63 10.30 -6.45
C ILE A 130 11.92 10.70 -7.88
N PHE A 131 11.92 12.01 -8.13
CA PHE A 131 12.22 12.57 -9.45
C PHE A 131 13.35 13.59 -9.34
N GLU A 132 14.19 13.65 -10.38
CA GLU A 132 15.02 14.80 -10.69
C GLU A 132 14.33 15.61 -11.78
N VAL A 133 14.12 16.91 -11.55
CA VAL A 133 13.31 17.75 -12.41
C VAL A 133 14.00 19.09 -12.64
N ARG A 134 14.08 19.53 -13.90
CA ARG A 134 14.52 20.88 -14.25
C ARG A 134 13.56 21.89 -13.62
N ARG A 135 14.12 22.89 -12.95
CA ARG A 135 13.33 23.87 -12.19
C ARG A 135 12.19 24.53 -12.99
N SER A 136 12.41 24.83 -14.28
CA SER A 136 11.39 25.41 -15.16
C SER A 136 10.19 24.50 -15.40
N ASP A 137 10.39 23.19 -15.27
CA ASP A 137 9.42 22.16 -15.64
C ASP A 137 8.73 21.60 -14.39
N LEU A 138 9.19 21.98 -13.18
CA LEU A 138 8.68 21.50 -11.91
C LEU A 138 7.15 21.66 -11.78
N PRO A 139 6.53 22.82 -12.11
CA PRO A 139 5.10 22.97 -11.94
C PRO A 139 4.26 22.02 -12.81
N GLU A 140 4.67 21.80 -14.05
CA GLU A 140 3.98 20.92 -14.97
C GLU A 140 4.21 19.45 -14.63
N ALA A 141 5.46 19.07 -14.35
CA ALA A 141 5.82 17.72 -13.94
C ALA A 141 5.11 17.33 -12.63
N ALA A 142 5.07 18.22 -11.64
CA ALA A 142 4.40 18.01 -10.35
C ALA A 142 2.90 17.72 -10.54
N LYS A 143 2.22 18.50 -11.37
CA LYS A 143 0.80 18.30 -11.69
C LYS A 143 0.57 16.96 -12.37
N LEU A 144 1.35 16.67 -13.42
CA LEU A 144 1.24 15.43 -14.20
C LEU A 144 1.50 14.19 -13.33
N VAL A 145 2.52 14.22 -12.48
CA VAL A 145 2.85 13.13 -11.55
C VAL A 145 1.69 12.87 -10.59
N ARG A 146 1.17 13.92 -9.94
CA ARG A 146 0.01 13.79 -9.03
C ARG A 146 -1.19 13.19 -9.76
N ASP A 147 -1.56 13.75 -10.89
CA ASP A 147 -2.75 13.33 -11.63
C ASP A 147 -2.67 11.83 -12.01
N HIS A 148 -1.50 11.35 -12.45
CA HIS A 148 -1.31 9.93 -12.80
C HIS A 148 -1.24 8.99 -11.60
N MET A 149 -0.70 9.44 -10.46
CA MET A 149 -0.70 8.66 -9.23
C MET A 149 -2.11 8.54 -8.63
N GLU A 150 -2.88 9.63 -8.60
CA GLU A 150 -4.24 9.66 -8.05
C GLU A 150 -5.24 8.90 -8.94
N GLN A 151 -5.02 8.92 -10.26
CA GLN A 151 -5.90 8.29 -11.26
C GLN A 151 -5.38 6.94 -11.79
N ALA A 152 -4.44 6.31 -11.08
CA ALA A 152 -3.87 5.03 -11.49
C ALA A 152 -4.98 3.98 -11.76
N ILE A 153 -5.96 3.89 -10.87
CA ILE A 153 -7.14 3.03 -11.01
C ILE A 153 -8.35 3.67 -10.31
N LEU A 154 -9.57 3.36 -10.78
CA LEU A 154 -10.79 3.75 -10.09
C LEU A 154 -10.99 2.89 -8.85
N LEU A 155 -11.03 3.53 -7.68
CA LEU A 155 -11.28 2.90 -6.39
C LEU A 155 -12.53 3.51 -5.73
N SER A 156 -13.09 2.79 -4.76
CA SER A 156 -14.22 3.30 -3.95
C SER A 156 -13.83 4.47 -3.04
N VAL A 157 -12.54 4.72 -2.84
CA VAL A 157 -11.97 5.81 -2.05
C VAL A 157 -10.88 6.47 -2.89
N PRO A 158 -10.85 7.82 -2.99
CA PRO A 158 -9.81 8.51 -3.76
C PRO A 158 -8.42 8.28 -3.16
N LEU A 159 -7.40 8.26 -4.02
CA LEU A 159 -6.00 8.31 -3.61
C LEU A 159 -5.58 9.77 -3.58
N GLU A 160 -4.94 10.19 -2.50
CA GLU A 160 -4.38 11.54 -2.36
C GLU A 160 -2.86 11.46 -2.38
N VAL A 161 -2.23 12.32 -3.17
CA VAL A 161 -0.77 12.33 -3.32
C VAL A 161 -0.20 13.62 -2.74
N THR A 162 0.73 13.48 -1.79
CA THR A 162 1.47 14.61 -1.24
C THR A 162 2.73 14.85 -2.07
N LEU A 163 2.88 16.05 -2.59
CA LEU A 163 4.06 16.46 -3.33
C LEU A 163 5.03 17.23 -2.43
N LYS A 164 6.32 16.98 -2.62
CA LYS A 164 7.40 17.74 -1.98
C LYS A 164 8.50 18.02 -2.99
N SER A 165 9.23 19.10 -2.81
CA SER A 165 10.39 19.45 -3.64
C SER A 165 11.51 20.05 -2.81
N GLY A 166 12.75 19.89 -3.26
CA GLY A 166 13.93 20.35 -2.55
C GLY A 166 15.18 20.19 -3.40
N ARG A 167 16.29 20.79 -2.96
CA ARG A 167 17.59 20.65 -3.65
C ARG A 167 18.25 19.29 -3.40
N ASN A 168 17.83 18.61 -2.35
CA ASN A 168 18.24 17.25 -2.00
C ASN A 168 17.06 16.57 -1.30
N TRP A 169 17.11 15.24 -1.18
CA TRP A 169 15.99 14.46 -0.64
C TRP A 169 15.73 14.68 0.86
N TYR A 170 16.74 15.13 1.62
CA TYR A 170 16.59 15.43 3.05
C TYR A 170 15.86 16.77 3.29
N ASP A 171 16.19 17.79 2.48
CA ASP A 171 15.65 19.14 2.57
C ASP A 171 14.50 19.38 1.58
N VAL A 172 13.46 18.53 1.64
CA VAL A 172 12.25 18.69 0.82
C VAL A 172 11.15 19.40 1.60
N GLU A 173 10.51 20.38 0.96
CA GLU A 173 9.37 21.13 1.49
C GLU A 173 8.10 20.76 0.74
N SER A 174 6.95 20.88 1.40
CA SER A 174 5.64 20.63 0.78
C SER A 174 5.46 21.54 -0.44
N LEU A 175 5.11 20.93 -1.56
CA LEU A 175 4.82 21.63 -2.80
C LEU A 175 3.30 21.82 -2.90
N ASP A 176 2.80 22.91 -2.35
CA ASP A 176 1.39 23.30 -2.48
C ASP A 176 1.15 24.16 -3.72
N ALA A 177 -0.11 24.45 -4.01
CA ALA A 177 -0.50 25.23 -5.19
C ALA A 177 0.12 26.65 -5.17
N GLU A 178 0.30 27.25 -3.98
CA GLU A 178 0.94 28.57 -3.84
C GLU A 178 2.46 28.50 -4.04
N ALA A 179 3.12 27.42 -3.60
CA ALA A 179 4.55 27.20 -3.82
C ALA A 179 4.86 27.01 -5.31
N LEU A 180 3.97 26.35 -6.05
CA LEU A 180 4.11 26.15 -7.50
C LEU A 180 4.15 27.46 -8.30
N GLU A 181 3.48 28.52 -7.83
CA GLU A 181 3.48 29.83 -8.48
C GLU A 181 4.76 30.65 -8.19
N ARG A 182 5.58 30.23 -7.22
CA ARG A 182 6.79 30.94 -6.77
C ARG A 182 8.10 30.40 -7.36
N VAL A 183 8.05 29.24 -8.03
CA VAL A 183 9.25 28.52 -8.53
C VAL A 183 9.70 29.06 -9.87
#